data_AF-A0A0C4EPT9-F1
#
_entry.id   AF-A0A0C4EPT9-F1
#
_cell.length_a   1.000
_cell.length_b   1.000
_cell.length_c   1.000
_cell.angle_alpha   90.00
_cell.angle_beta   90.00
_cell.angle_gamma   90.00
#
_symmetry.space_group_name_H-M   'P 1'
#
loop_
_entity.id
_entity.type
_entity.pdbx_description
1 polymer ?
#
loop_
_entity_poly.entity_id
_entity_poly.type
_entity_poly.pdbx_seq_one_letter_code
_entity_poly.pdbx_strand_id
1 'polypeptide(L)'
;MYPGHPDYILCEETQNADANSDTTFPSRMVPIDIRCLLFLRNEIPDEHPAGPQDIDTALEWTKVSSKAWTLPWSAHIQSMHWKEFHDGALAFSSQKCLALLPAMQKANQGKEISWFGSISGHPKYGPPHGFLLQGHLDFLGFGAAAYKAYPADVKFRLIMKDPREEPSVLKVS
;
A
#
# COMPACT_ATOMS: atom_id res chain seq x y z
N MET A 1 51.61 42.31 14.38
CA MET A 1 51.88 41.00 13.75
C MET A 1 51.48 39.94 14.76
N TYR A 2 50.40 39.22 14.51
CA TYR A 2 49.97 38.09 15.34
C TYR A 2 50.84 36.87 14.99
N PRO A 3 51.48 36.19 15.96
CA PRO A 3 52.09 34.90 15.71
C PRO A 3 51.00 33.82 15.65
N GLY A 4 51.07 33.00 14.59
CA GLY A 4 50.11 31.96 14.26
C GLY A 4 50.09 30.81 15.28
N HIS A 5 48.88 30.26 15.45
CA HIS A 5 48.53 29.12 16.29
C HIS A 5 49.27 27.82 15.92
N PRO A 6 49.40 26.89 16.88
CA PRO A 6 50.20 25.66 16.75
C PRO A 6 49.47 24.55 15.99
N ASP A 7 50.28 23.59 15.54
CA ASP A 7 49.95 22.33 14.90
C ASP A 7 48.71 21.65 15.48
N TYR A 8 47.69 21.47 14.64
CA TYR A 8 46.59 20.54 14.92
C TYR A 8 47.14 19.11 14.86
N ILE A 9 47.42 18.53 16.02
CA ILE A 9 47.60 17.08 16.15
C ILE A 9 46.22 16.45 15.94
N LEU A 10 45.99 15.86 14.76
CA LEU A 10 44.86 14.96 14.54
C LEU A 10 45.06 13.72 15.42
N CYS A 11 44.20 13.53 16.41
CA CYS A 11 44.18 12.34 17.24
C CYS A 11 43.99 11.09 16.37
N GLU A 12 44.90 10.11 16.50
CA GLU A 12 44.82 8.77 15.86
C GLU A 12 43.53 8.00 16.23
N GLU A 13 42.79 8.44 17.25
CA GLU A 13 41.55 7.84 17.71
C GLU A 13 40.35 8.04 16.76
N THR A 14 40.54 8.75 15.65
CA THR A 14 39.48 8.94 14.62
C THR A 14 39.68 8.10 13.36
N GLN A 15 40.72 7.25 13.32
CA GLN A 15 41.05 6.42 12.16
C GLN A 15 41.16 4.95 12.54
N ASN A 16 40.08 4.34 13.03
CA ASN A 16 39.82 2.90 12.87
C ASN A 16 38.43 2.54 13.38
N ALA A 17 37.47 2.61 12.49
CA ALA A 17 36.68 1.44 12.15
C ALA A 17 35.97 1.77 10.84
N ASP A 18 36.47 1.18 9.76
CA ASP A 18 35.62 0.77 8.66
C ASP A 18 34.50 -0.11 9.22
N ALA A 19 33.49 0.52 9.83
CA ALA A 19 32.16 -0.04 9.88
C ALA A 19 31.56 0.13 8.49
N ASN A 20 32.19 -0.51 7.50
CA ASN A 20 31.45 -1.10 6.42
C ASN A 20 30.65 -2.27 7.03
N SER A 21 29.71 -1.93 7.93
CA SER A 21 28.58 -2.79 8.17
C SER A 21 27.79 -2.70 6.88
N ASP A 22 28.19 -3.53 5.92
CA ASP A 22 27.42 -3.84 4.75
C ASP A 22 26.17 -4.57 5.27
N THR A 23 25.26 -3.82 5.90
CA THR A 23 23.93 -4.25 6.33
C THR A 23 23.03 -4.33 5.10
N THR A 24 23.56 -4.86 4.01
CA THR A 24 22.79 -5.27 2.86
C THR A 24 22.14 -6.58 3.24
N PHE A 25 21.06 -6.48 4.03
CA PHE A 25 20.15 -7.58 4.25
C PHE A 25 19.74 -8.11 2.86
N PRO A 26 19.85 -9.43 2.60
CA PRO A 26 19.49 -9.95 1.29
C PRO A 26 18.02 -9.60 1.02
N SER A 27 17.79 -8.89 -0.08
CA SER A 27 16.44 -8.59 -0.53
C SER A 27 15.72 -9.91 -0.78
N ARG A 28 14.62 -10.15 -0.07
CA ARG A 28 13.84 -11.38 -0.18
C ARG A 28 12.46 -11.12 -0.73
N MET A 29 11.96 -12.11 -1.47
CA MET A 29 10.55 -12.18 -1.83
C MET A 29 9.73 -12.61 -0.62
N VAL A 30 8.69 -11.82 -0.33
CA VAL A 30 7.69 -12.13 0.68
C VAL A 30 6.40 -12.55 -0.03
N PRO A 31 5.80 -13.70 0.31
CA PRO A 31 4.47 -14.05 -0.18
C PRO A 31 3.41 -13.20 0.52
N ILE A 32 2.56 -12.53 -0.26
CA ILE A 32 1.56 -11.58 0.21
C ILE A 32 0.16 -12.04 -0.21
N ASP A 33 -0.73 -12.28 0.76
CA ASP A 33 -2.17 -12.48 0.51
C ASP A 33 -2.85 -11.12 0.32
N ILE A 34 -3.26 -10.80 -0.92
CA ILE A 34 -4.02 -9.58 -1.22
C ILE A 34 -5.51 -9.90 -1.26
N ARG A 35 -6.26 -9.23 -0.39
CA ARG A 35 -7.72 -9.30 -0.34
C ARG A 35 -8.36 -7.97 -0.67
N CYS A 36 -9.35 -7.98 -1.56
CA CYS A 36 -10.02 -6.78 -2.03
C CYS A 36 -11.50 -6.82 -1.69
N LEU A 37 -12.03 -5.68 -1.26
CA LEU A 37 -13.45 -5.35 -1.21
C LEU A 37 -13.59 -3.92 -1.73
N LEU A 38 -13.86 -3.79 -3.03
CA LEU A 38 -13.86 -2.53 -3.76
C LEU A 38 -15.24 -2.28 -4.39
N PHE A 39 -15.57 -1.02 -4.58
CA PHE A 39 -16.77 -0.57 -5.29
C PHE A 39 -16.30 0.35 -6.41
N LEU A 40 -16.28 -0.14 -7.64
CA LEU A 40 -15.72 0.58 -8.78
C LEU A 40 -16.84 1.12 -9.66
N ARG A 41 -16.70 2.37 -10.12
CA ARG A 41 -17.64 2.98 -11.05
C ARG A 41 -17.40 2.43 -12.46
N ASN A 42 -18.46 1.94 -13.11
CA ASN A 42 -18.43 1.71 -14.55
C ASN A 42 -18.62 3.06 -15.25
N GLU A 43 -17.56 3.58 -15.87
CA GLU A 43 -17.70 4.69 -16.80
C GLU A 43 -18.07 4.09 -18.15
N ILE A 44 -19.38 4.03 -18.44
CA ILE A 44 -19.86 3.73 -19.79
C ILE A 44 -19.34 4.87 -20.67
N PRO A 45 -18.51 4.60 -21.70
CA PRO A 45 -18.09 5.63 -22.63
C PRO A 45 -19.33 6.21 -23.28
N ASP A 46 -19.51 7.52 -23.15
CA ASP A 46 -20.65 8.24 -23.71
C ASP A 46 -20.50 8.29 -25.24
N GLU A 47 -21.02 7.29 -25.94
CA GLU A 47 -21.04 7.25 -27.41
C GLU A 47 -22.18 8.09 -28.02
N HIS A 48 -22.95 8.87 -27.23
CA HIS A 48 -24.08 9.63 -27.76
C HIS A 48 -23.76 11.14 -27.90
N PRO A 49 -23.87 11.72 -29.11
CA PRO A 49 -23.63 13.14 -29.32
C PRO A 49 -24.81 13.98 -28.78
N ALA A 50 -24.47 14.89 -27.87
CA ALA A 50 -25.14 16.15 -27.52
C ALA A 50 -26.67 16.23 -27.76
N GLY A 51 -27.44 15.92 -26.70
CA GLY A 51 -28.82 16.38 -26.54
C GLY A 51 -29.10 16.68 -25.07
N PRO A 52 -29.95 17.65 -24.73
CA PRO A 52 -30.30 17.94 -23.35
C PRO A 52 -31.26 16.85 -22.86
N GLN A 53 -30.70 15.74 -22.38
CA GLN A 53 -31.47 14.74 -21.65
C GLN A 53 -31.00 14.71 -20.21
N ASP A 54 -31.95 15.08 -19.36
CA ASP A 54 -32.01 14.88 -17.93
C ASP A 54 -32.09 13.37 -17.65
N ILE A 55 -31.06 12.62 -18.03
CA ILE A 55 -30.88 11.24 -17.60
C ILE A 55 -29.99 11.32 -16.38
N ASP A 56 -30.62 11.11 -15.22
CA ASP A 56 -29.94 10.65 -14.02
C ASP A 56 -29.22 9.35 -14.39
N THR A 57 -28.00 9.46 -14.92
CA THR A 57 -27.16 8.34 -15.33
C THR A 57 -26.84 7.60 -14.05
N ALA A 58 -27.71 6.67 -13.66
CA ALA A 58 -27.59 5.89 -12.45
C ALA A 58 -26.16 5.32 -12.42
N LEU A 59 -25.32 5.85 -11.54
CA LEU A 59 -23.93 5.43 -11.42
C LEU A 59 -23.95 3.94 -11.05
N GLU A 60 -23.67 3.07 -12.02
CA GLU A 60 -23.60 1.65 -11.74
C GLU A 60 -22.27 1.33 -11.05
N TRP A 61 -22.35 1.15 -9.73
CA TRP A 61 -21.22 0.72 -8.91
C TRP A 61 -21.09 -0.80 -8.96
N THR A 62 -19.95 -1.29 -9.41
CA THR A 62 -19.61 -2.71 -9.43
C THR A 62 -18.84 -3.08 -8.17
N LYS A 63 -19.36 -4.04 -7.41
CA LYS A 63 -18.65 -4.62 -6.26
C LYS A 63 -17.62 -5.65 -6.75
N VAL A 64 -16.35 -5.40 -6.46
CA VAL A 64 -15.23 -6.31 -6.74
C VAL A 64 -14.73 -6.88 -5.42
N SER A 65 -14.70 -8.21 -5.31
CA SER A 65 -14.12 -8.90 -4.15
C SER A 65 -13.24 -10.06 -4.58
N SER A 66 -12.10 -10.24 -3.92
CA SER A 66 -11.25 -11.41 -4.16
C SER A 66 -11.68 -12.57 -3.26
N LYS A 67 -11.70 -13.78 -3.86
CA LYS A 67 -11.87 -15.02 -3.09
C LYS A 67 -10.55 -15.38 -2.43
N ALA A 68 -10.61 -15.98 -1.24
CA ALA A 68 -9.45 -16.31 -0.40
C ALA A 68 -8.44 -17.33 -0.98
N TRP A 69 -8.55 -17.72 -2.25
CA TRP A 69 -7.83 -18.85 -2.87
C TRP A 69 -6.85 -18.42 -3.96
N THR A 70 -6.63 -17.11 -4.15
CA THR A 70 -5.57 -16.65 -5.06
C THR A 70 -4.21 -17.00 -4.48
N LEU A 71 -3.31 -17.52 -5.33
CA LEU A 71 -1.90 -17.68 -4.98
C LEU A 71 -1.36 -16.35 -4.42
N PRO A 72 -0.46 -16.38 -3.43
CA PRO A 72 0.10 -15.15 -2.88
C PRO A 72 0.91 -14.41 -3.95
N TRP A 73 0.87 -13.08 -3.89
CA TRP A 73 1.75 -12.25 -4.69
C TRP A 73 3.14 -12.21 -4.04
N SER A 74 4.17 -12.61 -4.77
CA SER A 74 5.54 -12.51 -4.29
C SER A 74 6.11 -11.12 -4.59
N ALA A 75 6.55 -10.39 -3.56
CA ALA A 75 7.12 -9.05 -3.72
C ALA A 75 8.29 -8.78 -2.76
N HIS A 76 9.23 -7.94 -3.19
CA HIS A 76 10.33 -7.43 -2.36
C HIS A 76 9.85 -6.24 -1.51
N ILE A 77 8.99 -6.50 -0.53
CA ILE A 77 8.28 -5.44 0.22
C ILE A 77 9.21 -4.42 0.91
N GLN A 78 10.41 -4.84 1.31
CA GLN A 78 11.39 -3.96 1.97
C GLN A 78 12.08 -2.98 1.01
N SER A 79 12.21 -3.35 -0.27
CA SER A 79 12.92 -2.53 -1.27
C SER A 79 11.97 -1.78 -2.23
N MET A 80 10.65 -2.01 -2.12
CA MET A 80 9.66 -1.30 -2.93
C MET A 80 9.34 0.06 -2.32
N HIS A 81 9.08 1.04 -3.19
CA HIS A 81 8.40 2.27 -2.80
C HIS A 81 6.91 2.02 -2.65
N TRP A 82 6.24 2.89 -1.87
CA TRP A 82 4.81 2.73 -1.60
C TRP A 82 3.95 2.79 -2.87
N LYS A 83 4.31 3.68 -3.80
CA LYS A 83 3.65 3.77 -5.11
C LYS A 83 3.83 2.50 -5.94
N GLU A 84 5.06 1.98 -6.02
CA GLU A 84 5.37 0.74 -6.74
C GLU A 84 4.59 -0.45 -6.17
N PHE A 85 4.48 -0.50 -4.84
CA PHE A 85 3.68 -1.50 -4.16
C PHE A 85 2.20 -1.41 -4.53
N HIS A 86 1.61 -0.20 -4.49
CA HIS A 86 0.23 0.01 -4.92
C HIS A 86 0.02 -0.44 -6.36
N ASP A 87 0.84 0.03 -7.30
CA ASP A 87 0.70 -0.28 -8.72
C ASP A 87 0.81 -1.79 -8.96
N GLY A 88 1.79 -2.46 -8.34
CA GLY A 88 1.97 -3.90 -8.41
C GLY A 88 0.81 -4.70 -7.80
N ALA A 89 0.33 -4.29 -6.62
CA ALA A 89 -0.77 -4.96 -5.93
C ALA A 89 -2.09 -4.87 -6.71
N LEU A 90 -2.39 -3.71 -7.31
CA LEU A 90 -3.58 -3.52 -8.14
C LEU A 90 -3.46 -4.31 -9.44
N ALA A 91 -2.30 -4.29 -10.11
CA ALA A 91 -2.04 -5.11 -11.28
C ALA A 91 -2.24 -6.60 -10.98
N PHE A 92 -1.67 -7.10 -9.88
CA PHE A 92 -1.83 -8.48 -9.45
C PHE A 92 -3.30 -8.83 -9.16
N SER A 93 -4.02 -7.94 -8.47
CA SER A 93 -5.44 -8.13 -8.14
C SER A 93 -6.35 -8.17 -9.38
N SER A 94 -5.99 -7.42 -10.42
CA SER A 94 -6.74 -7.33 -11.69
C SER A 94 -6.37 -8.40 -12.72
N GLN A 95 -5.41 -9.29 -12.43
CA GLN A 95 -4.85 -10.23 -13.42
C GLN A 95 -5.89 -11.13 -14.12
N LYS A 96 -7.06 -11.36 -13.50
CA LYS A 96 -8.14 -12.17 -14.09
C LYS A 96 -9.15 -11.34 -14.90
N CYS A 97 -9.12 -10.02 -14.78
CA CYS A 97 -9.94 -9.08 -15.54
C CYS A 97 -9.21 -7.73 -15.64
N LEU A 98 -8.32 -7.61 -16.63
CA LEU A 98 -7.45 -6.43 -16.78
C LEU A 98 -8.23 -5.13 -17.00
N ALA A 99 -9.47 -5.21 -17.49
CA ALA A 99 -10.37 -4.07 -17.63
C ALA A 99 -10.69 -3.37 -16.29
N LEU A 100 -10.50 -4.04 -15.15
CA LEU A 100 -10.68 -3.44 -13.83
C LEU A 100 -9.52 -2.53 -13.41
N LEU A 101 -8.33 -2.71 -13.99
CA LEU A 101 -7.12 -2.02 -13.53
C LEU A 101 -7.24 -0.48 -13.59
N PRO A 102 -7.72 0.15 -14.69
CA PRO A 102 -7.85 1.60 -14.74
C PRO A 102 -8.78 2.15 -13.66
N ALA A 103 -9.92 1.49 -13.41
CA ALA A 103 -10.87 1.90 -12.38
C ALA A 103 -10.27 1.75 -10.97
N MET A 104 -9.54 0.66 -10.71
CA MET A 104 -8.83 0.45 -9.44
C MET A 104 -7.74 1.51 -9.21
N GLN A 105 -6.97 1.85 -10.24
CA GLN A 105 -5.95 2.90 -10.16
C GLN A 105 -6.57 4.28 -9.91
N LYS A 106 -7.68 4.60 -10.58
CA LYS A 106 -8.43 5.85 -10.37
C LYS A 106 -8.92 5.97 -8.93
N ALA A 107 -9.56 4.93 -8.39
CA ALA A 107 -10.01 4.89 -7.00
C ALA A 107 -8.83 5.03 -6.01
N ASN A 108 -7.68 4.41 -6.29
CA ASN A 108 -6.49 4.54 -5.45
C ASN A 108 -5.92 5.97 -5.46
N GLN A 109 -5.87 6.61 -6.63
CA GLN A 109 -5.44 8.01 -6.78
C GLN A 109 -6.39 8.98 -6.05
N GLY A 110 -7.70 8.68 -6.08
CA GLY A 110 -8.74 9.38 -5.32
C GLY A 110 -8.69 9.15 -3.81
N LYS A 111 -7.77 8.30 -3.31
CA LYS A 111 -7.66 7.89 -1.90
C LYS A 111 -8.93 7.21 -1.36
N GLU A 112 -9.69 6.57 -2.24
CA GLU A 112 -10.92 5.86 -1.87
C GLU A 112 -10.63 4.45 -1.32
N ILE A 113 -9.45 3.90 -1.64
CA ILE A 113 -8.99 2.60 -1.17
C ILE A 113 -8.19 2.78 0.13
N SER A 114 -8.67 2.15 1.20
CA SER A 114 -7.93 2.01 2.45
C SER A 114 -7.07 0.73 2.43
N TRP A 115 -5.80 0.87 2.76
CA TRP A 115 -4.81 -0.21 2.73
C TRP A 115 -4.48 -0.69 4.14
N PHE A 116 -4.87 -1.92 4.48
CA PHE A 116 -4.59 -2.52 5.78
C PHE A 116 -3.59 -3.66 5.66
N GLY A 117 -2.43 -3.52 6.27
CA GLY A 117 -1.40 -4.56 6.33
C GLY A 117 -1.51 -5.36 7.62
N SER A 118 -1.28 -6.67 7.54
CA SER A 118 -1.20 -7.52 8.73
C SER A 118 -0.08 -8.55 8.60
N ILE A 119 0.53 -8.88 9.74
CA ILE A 119 1.58 -9.88 9.89
C ILE A 119 1.14 -10.83 11.00
N SER A 120 0.99 -12.12 10.67
CA SER A 120 0.58 -13.14 11.64
C SER A 120 1.50 -13.17 12.86
N GLY A 121 0.91 -13.13 14.07
CA GLY A 121 1.65 -13.19 15.34
C GLY A 121 2.43 -11.91 15.71
N HIS A 122 2.39 -10.84 14.90
CA HIS A 122 3.13 -9.61 15.21
C HIS A 122 2.35 -8.73 16.21
N PRO A 123 2.99 -8.16 17.25
CA PRO A 123 2.29 -7.38 18.29
C PRO A 123 1.63 -6.10 17.75
N LYS A 124 2.31 -5.36 16.88
CA LYS A 124 1.79 -4.12 16.26
C LYS A 124 0.90 -4.34 15.03
N TYR A 125 1.27 -5.30 14.18
CA TYR A 125 0.67 -5.52 12.86
C TYR A 125 -0.24 -6.76 12.84
N GLY A 126 -0.57 -7.30 14.01
CA GLY A 126 -1.34 -8.54 14.12
C GLY A 126 -2.82 -8.40 13.77
N PRO A 127 -3.53 -9.53 13.65
CA PRO A 127 -4.99 -9.58 13.55
C PRO A 127 -5.68 -9.01 14.82
N PRO A 128 -6.99 -8.69 14.77
CA PRO A 128 -7.95 -9.00 13.69
C PRO A 128 -8.06 -7.94 12.59
N HIS A 129 -7.69 -6.69 12.88
CA HIS A 129 -7.90 -5.57 11.96
C HIS A 129 -6.67 -5.18 11.13
N GLY A 130 -5.48 -5.66 11.50
CA GLY A 130 -4.23 -5.21 10.89
C GLY A 130 -3.98 -3.73 11.19
N PHE A 131 -3.10 -3.11 10.43
CA PHE A 131 -2.70 -1.71 10.58
C PHE A 131 -3.04 -0.94 9.29
N LEU A 132 -3.73 0.19 9.43
CA LEU A 132 -4.01 1.09 8.30
C LEU A 132 -2.71 1.81 7.91
N LEU A 133 -2.24 1.60 6.69
CA LEU A 133 -1.08 2.30 6.16
C LEU A 133 -1.55 3.60 5.50
N GLN A 134 -1.16 4.75 6.07
CA GLN A 134 -1.58 6.06 5.58
C GLN A 134 -0.57 6.68 4.60
N GLY A 135 0.62 6.11 4.49
CA GLY A 135 1.64 6.60 3.58
C GLY A 135 2.93 5.79 3.59
N HIS A 136 3.95 6.37 2.95
CA HIS A 136 5.21 5.68 2.71
C HIS A 136 5.97 5.31 3.99
N LEU A 137 5.95 6.15 5.03
CA LEU A 137 6.63 5.86 6.30
C LEU A 137 6.03 4.65 7.02
N ASP A 138 4.70 4.54 7.03
CA ASP A 138 4.01 3.35 7.57
C ASP A 138 4.40 2.10 6.80
N PHE A 139 4.48 2.21 5.47
CA PHE A 139 4.87 1.12 4.60
C PHE A 139 6.31 0.66 4.82
N LEU A 140 7.26 1.57 4.98
CA LEU A 140 8.65 1.23 5.31
C LEU A 140 8.73 0.48 6.65
N GLY A 141 8.04 1.00 7.68
CA GLY A 141 7.98 0.35 8.99
C GLY A 141 7.33 -1.03 8.93
N PHE A 142 6.24 -1.17 8.18
CA PHE A 142 5.57 -2.43 7.94
C PHE A 142 6.47 -3.41 7.18
N GLY A 143 7.12 -2.98 6.09
CA GLY A 143 8.01 -3.81 5.29
C GLY A 143 9.21 -4.33 6.08
N ALA A 144 9.81 -3.50 6.94
CA ALA A 144 10.87 -3.91 7.85
C ALA A 144 10.38 -4.94 8.89
N ALA A 145 9.16 -4.77 9.41
CA ALA A 145 8.56 -5.74 10.33
C ALA A 145 8.21 -7.06 9.63
N ALA A 146 7.64 -7.01 8.43
CA ALA A 146 7.31 -8.17 7.60
C ALA A 146 8.57 -8.96 7.23
N TYR A 147 9.67 -8.26 6.95
CA TYR A 147 10.99 -8.88 6.81
C TYR A 147 11.33 -9.63 8.09
N LYS A 148 11.46 -8.94 9.23
CA LYS A 148 11.90 -9.57 10.50
C LYS A 148 11.02 -10.74 10.95
N ALA A 149 9.72 -10.70 10.65
CA ALA A 149 8.74 -11.70 11.06
C ALA A 149 8.72 -12.97 10.20
N TYR A 150 9.49 -13.05 9.11
CA TYR A 150 9.52 -14.24 8.27
C TYR A 150 9.79 -15.52 9.08
N PRO A 151 9.08 -16.63 8.83
CA PRO A 151 8.19 -16.87 7.69
C PRO A 151 6.70 -16.55 7.94
N ALA A 152 6.38 -15.59 8.82
CA ALA A 152 4.99 -15.24 9.13
C ALA A 152 4.20 -14.81 7.89
N ASP A 153 2.90 -15.14 7.87
CA ASP A 153 2.00 -14.71 6.79
C ASP A 153 1.84 -13.19 6.78
N VAL A 154 1.99 -12.61 5.60
CA VAL A 154 1.76 -11.19 5.34
C VAL A 154 0.51 -11.04 4.50
N LYS A 155 -0.43 -10.19 4.94
CA LYS A 155 -1.70 -9.96 4.23
C LYS A 155 -1.97 -8.47 4.07
N PHE A 156 -2.49 -8.09 2.91
CA PHE A 156 -3.03 -6.76 2.67
C PHE A 156 -4.51 -6.84 2.36
N ARG A 157 -5.32 -6.02 3.04
CA ARG A 157 -6.73 -5.80 2.71
C ARG A 157 -6.91 -4.42 2.11
N LEU A 158 -7.45 -4.39 0.90
CA LEU A 158 -7.83 -3.17 0.18
C LEU A 158 -9.33 -3.02 0.34
N ILE A 159 -9.77 -1.98 1.04
CA ILE A 159 -11.17 -1.78 1.40
C ILE A 159 -11.61 -0.40 0.93
N MET A 160 -12.67 -0.35 0.14
CA MET A 160 -13.42 0.87 -0.13
C MET A 160 -14.68 0.87 0.73
N LYS A 161 -15.08 2.04 1.23
CA LYS A 161 -16.43 2.20 1.80
C LYS A 161 -17.46 2.02 0.69
N ASP A 162 -18.59 1.40 0.99
CA ASP A 162 -19.66 1.29 0.01
C ASP A 162 -20.21 2.69 -0.26
N PRO A 163 -20.11 3.22 -1.49
CA PRO A 163 -20.59 4.56 -1.80
C PRO A 163 -22.11 4.69 -1.72
N ARG A 164 -22.84 3.58 -1.56
CA ARG A 164 -24.30 3.54 -1.40
C ARG A 164 -24.73 3.55 0.07
N GLU A 165 -23.80 3.38 1.01
CA GLU A 165 -24.10 3.53 2.43
C GLU A 165 -24.14 5.03 2.77
N GLU A 166 -25.34 5.55 3.03
CA GLU A 166 -25.52 6.88 3.60
C GLU A 166 -24.71 7.01 4.90
N PRO A 167 -23.99 8.12 5.14
CA PRO A 167 -23.38 8.35 6.44
C PRO A 167 -24.52 8.38 7.45
N SER A 168 -24.56 7.40 8.35
CA SER A 168 -25.61 7.28 9.36
C SER A 168 -25.69 8.58 10.15
N VAL A 169 -26.64 9.44 9.78
CA VAL A 169 -26.98 10.65 10.51
C VAL A 169 -27.58 10.13 11.81
N LEU A 170 -26.81 10.27 12.89
CA LEU A 170 -27.29 10.05 14.26
C LEU A 170 -28.52 10.95 14.45
N LYS A 171 -29.72 10.39 14.28
CA LYS A 171 -30.94 10.98 14.82
C LYS A 171 -30.87 10.82 16.33
N VAL A 172 -30.33 11.85 16.99
CA VAL A 172 -30.54 12.04 18.42
C VAL A 172 -32.04 12.24 18.60
N SER A 173 -32.68 11.25 19.20
CA SER A 173 -34.07 11.32 19.67
C SER A 173 -34.07 11.72 21.14
#